data_AF-A0A947CTH0-F1
#
_entry.id   AF-A0A947CTH0-F1
#
_cell.length_a   1.000
_cell.length_b   1.000
_cell.length_c   1.000
_cell.angle_alpha   90.00
_cell.angle_beta   90.00
_cell.angle_gamma   90.00
#
_symmetry.space_group_name_H-M   'P 1'
#
loop_
_entity.id
_entity.type
_entity.pdbx_description
1 polymer ?
#
loop_
_entity_poly.entity_id
_entity_poly.type
_entity_poly.pdbx_seq_one_letter_code
_entity_poly.pdbx_strand_id
1 'polypeptide(L)'
;MNTEARKRLIEVLRANDRGRHTIPSSQLYPHQWAWDSAFAAIGWSLIDSSRALDELERLFESQWPDGRVPHIAFDPRAHDYFPGPEFWECSTTSSITNPPVWATALRIIAERGGDRNRVAALIPKVDASLGFFRAARDPLDWGGVAVVHPWESGRANCPAWDAALEQVDPAKAPPFK
;
A
#
# COMPACT_ATOMS: atom_id res chain seq x y z
N MET A 1 7.20 4.80 25.22
CA MET A 1 7.59 3.51 24.61
C MET A 1 8.74 2.95 25.43
N ASN A 2 8.68 1.69 25.86
CA ASN A 2 9.81 1.03 26.55
C ASN A 2 11.05 1.08 25.64
N THR A 3 12.23 1.41 26.19
CA THR A 3 13.50 1.56 25.47
C THR A 3 13.83 0.36 24.60
N GLU A 4 13.54 -0.86 25.06
CA GLU A 4 13.80 -2.09 24.31
C GLU A 4 12.88 -2.21 23.09
N ALA A 5 11.59 -1.91 23.24
CA ALA A 5 10.64 -1.90 22.12
C ALA A 5 11.02 -0.83 21.07
N ARG A 6 11.51 0.33 21.51
CA ARG A 6 12.01 1.38 20.60
C ARG A 6 13.23 0.91 19.82
N LYS A 7 14.19 0.29 20.49
CA LYS A 7 15.39 -0.26 19.86
C LYS A 7 15.03 -1.31 18.82
N ARG A 8 14.15 -2.25 19.18
CA ARG A 8 13.69 -3.31 18.25
C ARG A 8 12.96 -2.76 17.04
N LEU A 9 12.10 -1.75 17.22
CA LEU A 9 11.43 -1.05 16.12
C LEU A 9 12.45 -0.48 15.12
N ILE A 10 13.47 0.23 15.61
CA ILE A 10 14.50 0.85 14.76
C ILE A 10 15.28 -0.23 14.00
N GLU A 11 15.68 -1.30 14.67
CA GLU A 11 16.40 -2.41 14.05
C GLU A 11 15.60 -3.05 12.91
N VAL A 12 14.32 -3.34 13.14
CA VAL A 12 13.45 -3.98 12.13
C VAL A 12 13.23 -3.04 10.94
N LEU A 13 12.89 -1.77 11.17
CA LEU A 13 12.68 -0.81 10.09
C LEU A 13 13.96 -0.60 9.26
N ARG A 14 15.12 -0.47 9.91
CA ARG A 14 16.40 -0.30 9.20
C ARG A 14 16.81 -1.56 8.43
N ALA A 15 16.56 -2.75 8.95
CA ALA A 15 16.87 -4.01 8.23
C ALA A 15 16.03 -4.18 6.96
N ASN A 16 14.80 -3.67 6.97
CA ASN A 16 13.87 -3.75 5.85
C ASN A 16 13.86 -2.49 4.96
N ASP A 17 14.66 -1.47 5.29
CA ASP A 17 14.79 -0.27 4.48
C ASP A 17 15.48 -0.59 3.14
N ARG A 18 14.94 -0.07 2.03
CA ARG A 18 15.50 -0.17 0.67
C ARG A 18 15.83 1.21 0.09
N GLY A 19 15.97 2.20 0.97
CA GLY A 19 16.36 3.58 0.68
C GLY A 19 15.16 4.51 0.77
N ARG A 20 14.20 4.36 -0.15
CA ARG A 20 12.97 5.19 -0.21
C ARG A 20 11.68 4.42 0.06
N HIS A 21 11.77 3.12 0.29
CA HIS A 21 10.64 2.30 0.72
C HIS A 21 11.12 1.23 1.70
N THR A 22 10.19 0.67 2.46
CA THR A 22 10.42 -0.38 3.45
C THR A 22 9.66 -1.63 3.02
N ILE A 23 10.35 -2.77 2.95
CA ILE A 23 9.69 -4.03 2.61
C ILE A 23 9.03 -4.65 3.84
N PRO A 24 7.88 -5.35 3.72
CA PRO A 24 7.26 -6.00 4.87
C PRO A 24 8.13 -7.14 5.43
N SER A 25 8.79 -7.90 4.55
CA SER A 25 9.64 -9.04 4.92
C SER A 25 10.70 -9.30 3.86
N SER A 26 11.96 -9.41 4.27
CA SER A 26 13.08 -9.78 3.39
C SER A 26 13.01 -11.19 2.82
N GLN A 27 12.14 -12.05 3.37
CA GLN A 27 11.99 -13.44 2.92
C GLN A 27 10.74 -13.67 2.08
N LEU A 28 9.63 -12.98 2.38
CA LEU A 28 8.33 -13.28 1.78
C LEU A 28 7.75 -12.14 0.94
N TYR A 29 8.09 -10.89 1.24
CA TYR A 29 7.46 -9.71 0.63
C TYR A 29 8.55 -8.71 0.24
N PRO A 30 9.26 -8.93 -0.87
CA PRO A 30 10.52 -8.25 -1.14
C PRO A 30 10.37 -6.93 -1.93
N HIS A 31 9.17 -6.37 -2.05
CA HIS A 31 8.88 -5.08 -2.71
C HIS A 31 8.09 -4.15 -1.78
N GLN A 32 7.57 -3.04 -2.32
CA GLN A 32 6.79 -2.06 -1.58
C GLN A 32 5.29 -2.38 -1.60
N TRP A 33 4.69 -2.58 -0.43
CA TRP A 33 3.25 -2.84 -0.28
C TRP A 33 2.55 -1.58 0.25
N ALA A 34 1.41 -1.21 -0.32
CA ALA A 34 0.82 0.12 -0.10
C ALA A 34 0.43 0.38 1.37
N TRP A 35 -0.36 -0.51 1.97
CA TRP A 35 -0.77 -0.33 3.36
C TRP A 35 0.39 -0.57 4.35
N ASP A 36 1.32 -1.49 4.05
CA ASP A 36 2.52 -1.73 4.84
C ASP A 36 3.43 -0.50 4.85
N SER A 37 3.64 0.15 3.69
CA SER A 37 4.38 1.41 3.59
C SER A 37 3.75 2.51 4.40
N ALA A 38 2.42 2.61 4.45
CA ALA A 38 1.75 3.58 5.30
C ALA A 38 2.01 3.31 6.80
N PHE A 39 1.97 2.06 7.25
CA PHE A 39 2.34 1.70 8.62
C PHE A 39 3.85 1.89 8.91
N ALA A 40 4.70 1.56 7.95
CA ALA A 40 6.14 1.80 8.04
C ALA A 40 6.44 3.29 8.15
N ALA A 41 5.74 4.15 7.39
CA ALA A 41 5.85 5.60 7.48
C ALA A 41 5.44 6.13 8.86
N ILE A 42 4.36 5.58 9.46
CA ILE A 42 4.00 5.87 10.85
C ILE A 42 5.14 5.47 11.80
N GLY A 43 5.75 4.29 11.61
CA GLY A 43 6.91 3.84 12.38
C GLY A 43 8.12 4.78 12.23
N TRP A 44 8.46 5.16 10.99
CA TRP A 44 9.53 6.10 10.68
C TRP A 44 9.28 7.47 11.30
N SER A 45 8.05 7.95 11.38
CA SER A 45 7.73 9.25 11.99
C SER A 45 8.12 9.35 13.48
N LEU A 46 8.37 8.21 14.15
CA LEU A 46 8.87 8.15 15.53
C LEU A 46 10.40 8.32 15.63
N ILE A 47 11.10 8.26 14.51
CA ILE A 47 12.57 8.17 14.40
C ILE A 47 13.10 9.31 13.52
N ASP A 48 12.53 9.46 12.32
CA ASP A 48 12.93 10.38 11.26
C ASP A 48 11.70 10.72 10.40
N SER A 49 11.15 11.93 10.57
CA SER A 49 9.98 12.38 9.82
C SER A 49 10.25 12.62 8.33
N SER A 50 11.50 12.92 7.95
CA SER A 50 11.87 13.06 6.54
C SER A 50 11.82 11.70 5.85
N ARG A 51 12.38 10.66 6.47
CA ARG A 51 12.31 9.29 5.94
C ARG A 51 10.88 8.75 5.88
N ALA A 52 10.03 9.15 6.82
CA ALA A 52 8.60 8.82 6.79
C ALA A 52 7.89 9.43 5.57
N LEU A 53 8.22 10.68 5.22
CA LEU A 53 7.70 11.33 4.01
C LEU A 53 8.27 10.69 2.74
N ASP A 54 9.55 10.31 2.72
CA ASP A 54 10.15 9.61 1.58
C ASP A 54 9.39 8.32 1.23
N GLU A 55 8.93 7.59 2.26
CA GLU A 55 8.15 6.35 2.12
C GLU A 55 6.82 6.60 1.39
N LEU A 56 6.08 7.64 1.79
CA LEU A 56 4.80 8.00 1.18
C LEU A 56 4.99 8.60 -0.21
N GLU A 57 5.99 9.46 -0.41
CA GLU A 57 6.32 10.00 -1.73
C GLU A 57 6.64 8.87 -2.71
N ARG A 58 7.46 7.89 -2.30
CA ARG A 58 7.77 6.73 -3.13
C ARG A 58 6.55 5.86 -3.41
N LEU A 59 5.62 5.74 -2.45
CA LEU A 59 4.32 5.07 -2.67
C LEU A 59 3.51 5.79 -3.75
N PHE A 60 3.39 7.12 -3.67
CA PHE A 60 2.60 7.92 -4.61
C PHE A 60 3.24 8.07 -6.00
N GLU A 61 4.53 7.77 -6.17
CA GLU A 61 5.15 7.59 -7.50
C GLU A 61 4.54 6.42 -8.28
N SER A 62 3.93 5.45 -7.59
CA SER A 62 3.23 4.30 -8.21
C SER A 62 1.74 4.53 -8.44
N GLN A 63 1.21 5.71 -8.09
CA GLN A 63 -0.20 6.03 -8.23
C GLN A 63 -0.60 6.11 -9.71
N TRP A 64 -1.70 5.44 -10.05
CA TRP A 64 -2.25 5.40 -11.41
C TRP A 64 -2.96 6.72 -11.77
N PRO A 65 -3.15 7.02 -13.07
CA PRO A 65 -3.83 8.23 -13.52
C PRO A 65 -5.26 8.39 -13.02
N ASP A 66 -5.96 7.29 -12.74
CA ASP A 66 -7.31 7.27 -12.17
C ASP A 66 -7.34 7.54 -10.64
N GLY A 67 -6.18 7.75 -10.02
CA GLY A 67 -6.01 7.96 -8.59
C GLY A 67 -5.72 6.69 -7.81
N ARG A 68 -5.84 5.50 -8.41
CA ARG A 68 -5.59 4.22 -7.71
C ARG A 68 -4.16 4.13 -7.22
N VAL A 69 -4.00 3.81 -5.93
CA VAL A 69 -2.71 3.36 -5.38
C VAL A 69 -2.68 1.83 -5.47
N PRO A 70 -1.79 1.24 -6.27
CA PRO A 70 -1.71 -0.21 -6.41
C PRO A 70 -1.18 -0.84 -5.13
N HIS A 71 -1.65 -2.03 -4.77
CA HIS A 71 -1.25 -2.66 -3.51
C HIS A 71 0.23 -3.05 -3.46
N ILE A 72 0.86 -3.24 -4.62
CA ILE A 72 2.28 -3.54 -4.76
C ILE A 72 2.90 -2.59 -5.78
N ALA A 73 4.01 -1.96 -5.41
CA ALA A 73 4.98 -1.38 -6.34
C ALA A 73 6.24 -2.27 -6.33
N PHE A 74 6.55 -2.85 -7.48
CA PHE A 74 7.62 -3.84 -7.64
C PHE A 74 9.00 -3.17 -7.61
N ASP A 75 9.92 -3.74 -6.82
CA ASP A 75 11.33 -3.38 -6.84
C ASP A 75 12.05 -4.28 -7.86
N PRO A 76 12.64 -3.73 -8.94
CA PRO A 76 13.31 -4.53 -9.97
C PRO A 76 14.58 -5.25 -9.47
N ARG A 77 15.08 -4.89 -8.28
CA ARG A 77 16.22 -5.55 -7.63
C ARG A 77 15.81 -6.78 -6.83
N ALA A 78 14.51 -6.98 -6.62
CA ALA A 78 13.97 -8.08 -5.86
C ALA A 78 13.50 -9.21 -6.79
N HIS A 79 13.62 -10.43 -6.30
CA HIS A 79 13.27 -11.66 -7.02
C HIS A 79 12.37 -12.52 -6.12
N ASP A 80 11.87 -13.63 -6.66
CA ASP A 80 11.21 -14.69 -5.89
C ASP A 80 9.88 -14.29 -5.20
N TYR A 81 9.09 -13.44 -5.85
CA TYR A 81 7.70 -13.18 -5.48
C TYR A 81 6.76 -13.48 -6.65
N PHE A 82 5.63 -14.14 -6.36
CA PHE A 82 4.57 -14.40 -7.32
C PHE A 82 3.21 -14.06 -6.70
N PRO A 83 2.28 -13.42 -7.45
CA PRO A 83 2.41 -12.97 -8.85
C PRO A 83 3.26 -11.71 -9.04
N GLY A 84 4.21 -11.77 -9.97
CA GLY A 84 5.09 -10.66 -10.36
C GLY A 84 4.51 -9.76 -11.47
N PRO A 85 5.23 -8.69 -11.88
CA PRO A 85 4.76 -7.70 -12.86
C PRO A 85 4.24 -8.32 -14.16
N GLU A 86 4.90 -9.37 -14.66
CA GLU A 86 4.54 -10.06 -15.89
C GLU A 86 3.16 -10.72 -15.79
N PHE A 87 2.83 -11.30 -14.62
CA PHE A 87 1.51 -11.87 -14.38
C PHE A 87 0.42 -10.79 -14.28
N TRP A 88 0.76 -9.63 -13.74
CA TRP A 88 -0.16 -8.49 -13.65
C TRP A 88 -0.32 -7.73 -14.97
N GLU A 89 0.46 -8.07 -15.99
CA GLU A 89 0.55 -7.33 -17.27
C GLU A 89 0.78 -5.83 -17.06
N CYS A 90 1.51 -5.50 -16.00
CA CYS A 90 1.83 -4.15 -15.58
C CYS A 90 3.34 -4.00 -15.46
N SER A 91 3.90 -2.85 -15.83
CA SER A 91 5.36 -2.67 -15.88
C SER A 91 6.03 -2.72 -14.50
N THR A 92 5.50 -1.99 -13.52
CA THR A 92 6.17 -1.79 -12.21
C THR A 92 5.24 -1.88 -11.02
N THR A 93 3.96 -2.20 -11.21
CA THR A 93 2.98 -2.28 -10.14
C THR A 93 2.05 -3.46 -10.36
N SER A 94 1.32 -3.84 -9.33
CA SER A 94 0.07 -4.61 -9.49
C SER A 94 -1.06 -3.72 -10.01
N SER A 95 -2.23 -4.31 -10.29
CA SER A 95 -3.41 -3.58 -10.80
C SER A 95 -4.55 -3.41 -9.80
N ILE A 96 -4.52 -4.10 -8.65
CA ILE A 96 -5.51 -3.98 -7.57
C ILE A 96 -5.02 -3.05 -6.45
N THR A 97 -5.91 -2.61 -5.55
CA THR A 97 -5.59 -1.63 -4.49
C THR A 97 -5.55 -2.24 -3.08
N ASN A 98 -5.41 -1.41 -2.05
CA ASN A 98 -5.41 -1.78 -0.63
C ASN A 98 -6.19 -0.74 0.20
N PRO A 99 -6.49 -1.02 1.49
CA PRO A 99 -7.18 -0.06 2.34
C PRO A 99 -6.39 1.26 2.43
N PRO A 100 -7.03 2.44 2.26
CA PRO A 100 -6.34 3.73 2.10
C PRO A 100 -5.79 4.34 3.39
N VAL A 101 -5.07 3.55 4.18
CA VAL A 101 -4.49 3.96 5.47
C VAL A 101 -3.33 4.96 5.31
N TRP A 102 -2.85 5.21 4.08
CA TRP A 102 -1.90 6.29 3.76
C TRP A 102 -2.44 7.69 4.08
N ALA A 103 -3.75 7.90 4.03
CA ALA A 103 -4.36 9.16 4.48
C ALA A 103 -4.11 9.39 5.98
N THR A 104 -4.32 8.33 6.79
CA THR A 104 -4.03 8.35 8.22
C THR A 104 -2.53 8.50 8.49
N ALA A 105 -1.67 7.82 7.73
CA ALA A 105 -0.22 7.95 7.87
C ALA A 105 0.25 9.38 7.62
N LEU A 106 -0.21 10.02 6.53
CA LEU A 106 0.14 11.41 6.21
C LEU A 106 -0.29 12.36 7.33
N ARG A 107 -1.51 12.18 7.85
CA ARG A 107 -2.01 12.97 8.99
C ARG A 107 -1.12 12.81 10.22
N ILE A 108 -0.78 11.58 10.61
CA ILE A 108 0.07 11.31 11.77
C ILE A 108 1.46 11.94 11.59
N ILE A 109 2.05 11.85 10.40
CA ILE A 109 3.34 12.48 10.09
C ILE A 109 3.25 14.00 10.25
N ALA A 110 2.17 14.61 9.75
CA ALA A 110 1.93 16.05 9.90
C ALA A 110 1.78 16.47 11.37
N GLU A 111 0.99 15.73 12.15
CA GLU A 111 0.80 15.96 13.60
C GLU A 111 2.10 15.79 14.39
N ARG A 112 3.05 15.00 13.88
CA ARG A 112 4.37 14.78 14.47
C ARG A 112 5.46 15.74 13.98
N GLY A 113 5.09 16.78 13.24
CA GLY A 113 6.04 17.80 12.78
C GLY A 113 6.81 17.43 11.51
N GLY A 114 6.23 16.60 10.64
CA GLY A 114 6.71 16.44 9.27
C GLY A 114 6.75 17.77 8.52
N ASP A 115 7.62 17.85 7.50
CA ASP A 115 7.75 19.04 6.68
C ASP A 115 6.40 19.43 6.04
N ARG A 116 5.94 20.65 6.33
CA ARG A 116 4.61 21.12 5.94
C ARG A 116 4.43 21.22 4.43
N ASN A 117 5.48 21.58 3.70
CA ASN A 117 5.42 21.74 2.24
C ASN A 117 5.31 20.37 1.57
N ARG A 118 6.09 19.39 2.03
CA ARG A 118 6.03 18.00 1.56
C ARG A 118 4.69 17.36 1.90
N VAL A 119 4.19 17.57 3.12
CA VAL A 119 2.84 17.12 3.51
C VAL A 119 1.78 17.72 2.59
N ALA A 120 1.82 19.05 2.37
CA ALA A 120 0.86 19.72 1.50
C ALA A 120 0.90 19.20 0.06
N ALA A 121 2.10 18.89 -0.45
CA ALA A 121 2.27 18.31 -1.79
C ALA A 121 1.67 16.89 -1.94
N LEU A 122 1.54 16.14 -0.85
CA LEU A 122 0.93 14.80 -0.84
C LEU A 122 -0.60 14.84 -0.69
N ILE A 123 -1.19 15.94 -0.23
CA ILE A 123 -2.65 16.04 -0.05
C ILE A 123 -3.42 15.79 -1.36
N PRO A 124 -3.09 16.40 -2.51
CA PRO A 124 -3.79 16.12 -3.77
C PRO A 124 -3.67 14.66 -4.21
N LYS A 125 -2.56 13.99 -3.88
CA LYS A 125 -2.35 12.56 -4.19
C LYS A 125 -3.26 11.67 -3.34
N VAL A 126 -3.38 11.99 -2.04
CA VAL A 126 -4.34 11.34 -1.14
C VAL A 126 -5.77 11.58 -1.63
N ASP A 127 -6.13 12.82 -1.98
CA ASP A 127 -7.48 13.16 -2.44
C ASP A 127 -7.86 12.40 -3.73
N ALA A 128 -6.96 12.37 -4.71
CA ALA A 128 -7.16 11.57 -5.94
C ALA A 128 -7.37 10.08 -5.62
N SER A 129 -6.64 9.54 -4.64
CA SER A 129 -6.82 8.16 -4.20
C SER A 129 -8.17 7.90 -3.54
N LEU A 130 -8.66 8.82 -2.69
CA LEU A 130 -10.00 8.72 -2.13
C LEU A 130 -11.08 8.93 -3.19
N GLY A 131 -10.81 9.78 -4.20
CA GLY A 131 -11.64 9.96 -5.39
C GLY A 131 -11.79 8.67 -6.20
N PHE A 132 -10.71 7.90 -6.38
CA PHE A 132 -10.76 6.56 -7.00
C PHE A 132 -11.74 5.64 -6.28
N PHE A 133 -11.69 5.56 -4.93
CA PHE A 133 -12.60 4.69 -4.18
C PHE A 133 -14.07 5.10 -4.37
N ARG A 134 -14.38 6.40 -4.33
CA ARG A 134 -15.75 6.88 -4.58
C ARG A 134 -16.21 6.56 -5.99
N ALA A 135 -15.40 6.88 -6.99
CA ALA A 135 -15.79 6.75 -8.40
C ALA A 135 -15.84 5.29 -8.88
N ALA A 136 -14.84 4.49 -8.54
CA ALA A 136 -14.67 3.14 -9.08
C ALA A 136 -15.20 2.06 -8.13
N ARG A 137 -15.24 2.29 -6.81
CA ARG A 137 -15.60 1.27 -5.81
C ARG A 137 -16.92 1.55 -5.08
N ASP A 138 -17.47 2.76 -5.20
CA ASP A 138 -18.82 3.08 -4.72
C ASP A 138 -19.62 3.88 -5.76
N PRO A 139 -19.75 3.39 -7.02
CA PRO A 139 -20.40 4.17 -8.09
C PRO A 139 -21.90 4.39 -7.86
N LEU A 140 -22.51 3.71 -6.89
CA LEU A 140 -23.92 3.80 -6.54
C LEU A 140 -24.17 4.57 -5.23
N ASP A 141 -23.12 5.13 -4.61
CA ASP A 141 -23.18 5.92 -3.37
C ASP A 141 -23.88 5.18 -2.21
N TRP A 142 -23.49 3.92 -1.99
CA TRP A 142 -23.99 3.09 -0.90
C TRP A 142 -23.23 3.30 0.41
N GLY A 143 -22.18 4.12 0.40
CA GLY A 143 -21.30 4.34 1.55
C GLY A 143 -20.38 3.15 1.83
N GLY A 144 -20.12 2.33 0.81
CA GLY A 144 -19.35 1.09 0.91
C GLY A 144 -18.31 0.97 -0.19
N VAL A 145 -17.15 0.37 0.13
CA VAL A 145 -16.09 0.14 -0.86
C VAL A 145 -16.22 -1.28 -1.42
N ALA A 146 -16.56 -1.40 -2.70
CA ALA A 146 -16.53 -2.67 -3.40
C ALA A 146 -15.09 -3.19 -3.53
N VAL A 147 -14.89 -4.41 -3.06
CA VAL A 147 -13.64 -5.18 -3.19
C VAL A 147 -13.81 -6.14 -4.36
N VAL A 148 -12.90 -6.10 -5.32
CA VAL A 148 -12.95 -6.95 -6.53
C VAL A 148 -12.01 -8.15 -6.44
N HIS A 149 -11.07 -8.13 -5.49
CA HIS A 149 -10.21 -9.26 -5.17
C HIS A 149 -9.96 -9.33 -3.65
N PRO A 150 -9.99 -10.51 -3.00
CA PRO A 150 -9.79 -10.63 -1.54
C PRO A 150 -8.50 -9.96 -1.02
N TRP A 151 -7.44 -9.94 -1.83
CA TRP A 151 -6.17 -9.27 -1.52
C TRP A 151 -6.33 -7.77 -1.25
N GLU A 152 -7.32 -7.11 -1.84
CA GLU A 152 -7.53 -5.68 -1.62
C GLU A 152 -8.01 -5.34 -0.21
N SER A 153 -8.53 -6.33 0.51
CA SER A 153 -8.89 -6.18 1.92
C SER A 153 -7.69 -6.27 2.86
N GLY A 154 -6.53 -6.72 2.37
CA GLY A 154 -5.39 -7.12 3.21
C GLY A 154 -5.60 -8.44 3.97
N ARG A 155 -6.70 -9.16 3.70
CA ARG A 155 -7.10 -10.38 4.43
C ARG A 155 -7.45 -11.50 3.43
N ALA A 156 -6.44 -11.95 2.70
CA ALA A 156 -6.55 -12.82 1.52
C ALA A 156 -7.46 -14.05 1.71
N ASN A 157 -7.29 -14.80 2.81
CA ASN A 157 -8.00 -16.04 3.11
C ASN A 157 -8.98 -15.87 4.29
N CYS A 158 -9.52 -14.67 4.48
CA CYS A 158 -10.55 -14.45 5.50
C CYS A 158 -11.83 -15.21 5.12
N PRO A 159 -12.48 -15.94 6.07
CA PRO A 159 -13.72 -16.67 5.80
C PRO A 159 -14.88 -15.81 5.27
N ALA A 160 -14.81 -14.48 5.45
CA ALA A 160 -15.75 -13.55 4.86
C ALA A 160 -15.79 -13.62 3.32
N TRP A 161 -14.76 -14.15 2.68
CA TRP A 161 -14.66 -14.30 1.23
C TRP A 161 -15.13 -15.67 0.73
N ASP A 162 -15.35 -16.67 1.59
CA ASP A 162 -15.60 -18.06 1.19
C ASP A 162 -16.82 -18.16 0.26
N ALA A 163 -17.98 -17.64 0.70
CA ALA A 163 -19.22 -17.70 -0.09
C ALA A 163 -19.13 -16.97 -1.44
N ALA A 164 -18.33 -15.90 -1.53
CA ALA A 164 -18.12 -15.18 -2.78
C ALA A 164 -17.17 -15.93 -3.71
N LEU A 165 -16.09 -16.50 -3.17
CA LEU A 165 -15.10 -17.27 -3.93
C LEU A 165 -15.64 -18.62 -4.41
N GLU A 166 -16.57 -19.25 -3.69
CA GLU A 166 -17.28 -20.45 -4.15
C GLU A 166 -18.04 -20.23 -5.47
N GLN A 167 -18.42 -18.99 -5.76
CA GLN A 167 -19.10 -18.62 -7.02
C GLN A 167 -18.12 -18.33 -8.16
N VAL A 168 -16.81 -18.30 -7.89
CA VAL A 168 -15.78 -18.07 -8.91
C VAL A 168 -15.33 -19.41 -9.47
N ASP A 169 -15.65 -19.65 -10.75
CA ASP A 169 -15.16 -20.81 -11.49
C ASP A 169 -13.81 -20.45 -12.17
N PRO A 170 -12.67 -20.90 -11.64
CA PRO A 170 -11.36 -20.54 -12.20
C PRO A 170 -11.15 -21.08 -13.63
N ALA A 171 -11.88 -22.13 -14.05
CA ALA A 171 -11.79 -22.66 -15.40
C ALA A 171 -12.52 -21.78 -16.43
N LYS A 172 -13.42 -20.90 -15.98
CA LYS A 172 -14.16 -19.95 -16.82
C LYS A 172 -13.72 -18.51 -16.61
N ALA A 173 -12.76 -18.28 -15.71
CA ALA A 173 -12.19 -16.96 -15.52
C ALA A 173 -11.65 -16.45 -16.87
N PRO A 174 -12.04 -15.24 -17.32
CA PRO A 174 -11.44 -14.67 -18.51
C PRO A 174 -9.92 -14.58 -18.30
N PRO A 175 -9.10 -14.77 -19.35
CA PRO A 175 -7.68 -14.47 -19.26
C PRO A 175 -7.51 -13.04 -18.75
N PHE A 176 -6.45 -12.80 -17.97
CA PHE A 176 -6.06 -11.44 -17.61
C PHE A 176 -5.96 -10.61 -18.90
N LYS A 177 -6.53 -9.40 -18.86
CA LYS A 177 -6.59 -8.44 -19.96
C LYS A 177 -6.11 -7.09 -19.46
#